data_AF-A0A957JPH2-F1
#
_entry.id   AF-A0A957JPH2-F1
#
_cell.length_a   1.000
_cell.length_b   1.000
_cell.length_c   1.000
_cell.angle_alpha   90.00
_cell.angle_beta   90.00
_cell.angle_gamma   90.00
#
_symmetry.space_group_name_H-M   'P 1'
#
loop_
_entity.id
_entity.type
_entity.pdbx_description
1 polymer ?
#
loop_
_entity_poly.entity_id
_entity_poly.type
_entity_poly.pdbx_seq_one_letter_code
_entity_poly.pdbx_strand_id
1 'polypeptide(L)'
;MTTLPLPHDNQATPSDDILKTAESLRWEIGRNFHERIMEDIYTEAAQLADRAVIYPEKKPQFDLDRTIDRIVTSRLWGFPMMILLFTLVFWITISGANVPSGWLATLLVDMGVPFLKGISASIGLPW
;
A
#
# COMPACT_ATOMS: atom_id res chain seq x y z
N MET A 1 52.75 -61.30 14.35
CA MET A 1 52.98 -59.84 14.42
C MET A 1 51.73 -59.24 15.02
N THR A 2 51.87 -58.80 16.27
CA THR A 2 50.80 -58.52 17.24
C THR A 2 50.36 -57.07 17.11
N THR A 3 49.07 -56.79 16.91
CA THR A 3 48.49 -55.50 17.29
C THR A 3 47.63 -55.74 18.53
N LEU A 4 48.12 -55.21 19.66
CA LEU A 4 47.49 -55.23 20.97
C LEU A 4 46.06 -54.66 20.89
N PRO A 5 45.05 -55.27 21.54
CA PRO A 5 43.78 -54.59 21.76
C PRO A 5 44.04 -53.46 22.76
N LEU A 6 43.75 -52.24 22.35
CA LEU A 6 43.81 -51.07 23.21
C LEU A 6 42.76 -51.25 24.30
N PRO A 7 43.11 -51.19 25.60
CA PRO A 7 42.12 -51.10 26.64
C PRO A 7 41.36 -49.79 26.43
N HIS A 8 40.10 -49.87 26.03
CA HIS A 8 39.18 -48.74 26.11
C HIS A 8 38.89 -48.52 27.59
N ASP A 9 39.80 -47.78 28.20
CA ASP A 9 39.64 -47.14 29.47
C ASP A 9 38.30 -46.41 29.50
N ASN A 10 37.40 -46.96 30.32
CA ASN A 10 36.07 -46.46 30.61
C ASN A 10 36.15 -45.23 31.54
N GLN A 11 36.92 -44.20 31.18
CA GLN A 11 36.76 -42.89 31.83
C GLN A 11 35.62 -42.18 31.12
N ALA A 12 34.49 -42.06 31.81
CA ALA A 12 33.49 -41.06 31.46
C ALA A 12 34.22 -39.73 31.30
N THR A 13 34.22 -39.16 30.09
CA THR A 13 34.85 -37.86 29.91
C THR A 13 34.05 -36.84 30.71
N PRO A 14 34.65 -35.78 31.27
CA PRO A 14 33.91 -34.74 31.99
C PRO A 14 32.72 -34.17 31.17
N SER A 15 32.86 -34.17 29.85
CA SER A 15 31.80 -33.80 28.91
C SER A 15 30.60 -34.74 28.96
N ASP A 16 30.81 -36.06 29.06
CA ASP A 16 29.73 -37.05 29.09
C ASP A 16 28.91 -36.96 30.38
N ASP A 17 29.56 -36.63 31.50
CA ASP A 17 28.87 -36.41 32.78
C ASP A 17 28.07 -35.10 32.79
N ILE A 18 28.58 -34.04 32.15
CA ILE A 18 27.82 -32.79 31.95
C ILE A 18 26.60 -33.05 31.07
N LEU A 19 26.76 -33.82 29.99
CA LEU A 19 25.65 -34.15 29.08
C LEU A 19 24.59 -35.02 29.77
N LYS A 20 24.98 -36.02 30.56
CA LYS A 20 24.05 -36.83 31.36
C LYS A 20 23.30 -36.01 32.40
N THR A 21 23.99 -35.09 33.06
CA THR A 21 23.38 -34.19 34.04
C THR A 21 22.42 -33.21 33.37
N ALA A 22 22.75 -32.68 32.19
CA ALA A 22 21.86 -31.82 31.42
C ALA A 22 20.63 -32.57 30.90
N GLU A 23 20.79 -33.83 30.49
CA GLU A 23 19.69 -34.68 30.03
C GLU A 23 18.72 -35.03 31.16
N SER A 24 19.22 -35.33 32.37
CA SER A 24 18.34 -35.56 33.53
C SER A 24 17.58 -34.29 33.94
N LEU A 25 18.26 -33.13 33.98
CA LEU A 25 17.62 -31.85 34.29
C LEU A 25 16.57 -31.45 33.24
N ARG A 26 16.81 -31.75 31.96
CA ARG A 26 15.86 -31.50 30.87
C ARG A 26 14.52 -32.20 31.10
N TRP A 27 14.54 -33.42 31.63
CA TRP A 27 13.31 -34.16 31.94
C TRP A 27 12.60 -33.62 33.18
N GLU A 28 13.35 -33.08 34.15
CA GLU A 28 12.81 -32.48 35.37
C GLU A 28 12.18 -31.09 35.14
N ILE A 29 12.74 -30.31 34.21
CA ILE A 29 12.28 -28.95 33.87
C ILE A 29 10.86 -28.98 33.27
N GLY A 30 10.48 -30.04 32.57
CA GLY A 30 9.08 -30.39 32.26
C GLY A 30 8.27 -29.37 31.46
N ARG A 31 7.07 -29.77 31.00
CA ARG A 31 6.17 -28.92 30.20
C ARG A 31 5.79 -27.59 30.87
N ASN A 32 5.75 -27.58 32.20
CA ASN A 32 5.32 -26.42 32.99
C ASN A 32 6.30 -25.24 32.94
N PHE A 33 7.59 -25.48 32.72
CA PHE A 33 8.58 -24.40 32.59
C PHE A 33 8.41 -23.64 31.27
N HIS A 34 8.18 -24.37 30.18
CA HIS A 34 7.89 -23.76 28.89
C HIS A 34 6.60 -22.94 28.92
N GLU A 35 5.56 -23.46 29.57
CA GLU A 35 4.28 -22.77 29.74
C GLU A 35 4.44 -21.45 30.52
N ARG A 36 5.17 -21.46 31.64
CA ARG A 36 5.47 -20.25 32.42
C ARG A 36 6.28 -19.22 31.64
N ILE A 37 7.31 -19.65 30.91
CA ILE A 37 8.09 -18.74 30.06
C ILE A 37 7.21 -18.10 28.99
N MET A 38 6.34 -18.88 28.35
CA MET A 38 5.45 -18.35 27.32
C MET A 38 4.40 -17.39 27.90
N GLU A 39 3.88 -17.70 29.08
CA GLU A 39 2.96 -16.81 29.82
C GLU A 39 3.62 -15.47 30.16
N ASP A 40 4.84 -15.49 30.69
CA ASP A 40 5.59 -14.29 31.04
C ASP A 40 5.88 -13.44 29.79
N ILE A 41 6.39 -14.05 28.71
CA ILE A 41 6.68 -13.36 27.44
C ILE A 41 5.42 -12.73 26.85
N TYR A 42 4.30 -13.48 26.82
CA TYR A 42 3.06 -12.97 26.25
C TYR A 42 2.47 -11.83 27.09
N THR A 43 2.53 -11.97 28.42
CA THR A 43 2.06 -10.94 29.35
C THR A 43 2.86 -9.65 29.19
N GLU A 44 4.18 -9.75 29.11
CA GLU A 44 5.06 -8.59 28.95
C GLU A 44 4.88 -7.93 27.58
N ALA A 45 4.76 -8.73 26.51
CA ALA A 45 4.46 -8.22 25.17
C ALA A 45 3.11 -7.50 25.09
N ALA A 46 2.07 -8.06 25.72
CA ALA A 46 0.75 -7.45 25.78
C ALA A 46 0.78 -6.11 26.54
N GLN A 47 1.47 -6.06 27.68
CA GLN A 47 1.65 -4.82 28.43
C GLN A 47 2.41 -3.76 27.64
N LEU A 48 3.45 -4.15 26.91
CA LEU A 48 4.22 -3.22 26.09
C LEU A 48 3.38 -2.67 24.93
N ALA A 49 2.61 -3.54 24.26
CA ALA A 49 1.71 -3.15 23.19
C ALA A 49 0.62 -2.19 23.70
N ASP A 50 0.03 -2.47 24.86
CA ASP A 50 -1.01 -1.62 25.46
C ASP A 50 -0.48 -0.23 25.83
N ARG A 51 0.77 -0.15 26.32
CA ARG A 51 1.44 1.13 26.58
C ARG A 51 1.85 1.88 25.32
N ALA A 52 2.20 1.16 24.25
CA ALA A 52 2.65 1.75 22.99
C ALA A 52 1.48 2.23 22.11
N VAL A 53 0.31 1.63 22.25
CA VAL A 53 -0.88 1.98 21.49
C VAL A 53 -1.68 3.04 22.24
N ILE A 54 -1.74 4.24 21.65
CA ILE A 54 -2.62 5.31 22.13
C ILE A 54 -4.02 5.03 21.60
N TYR A 55 -4.91 4.53 22.46
CA TYR A 55 -6.34 4.51 22.15
C TYR A 55 -6.90 5.94 22.34
N PRO A 56 -7.39 6.61 21.29
CA PRO A 56 -8.06 7.88 21.48
C PRO A 56 -9.34 7.66 22.31
N GLU A 57 -9.41 8.25 23.50
CA GLU A 57 -10.57 8.18 24.42
C GLU A 57 -11.88 8.70 23.80
N LYS A 58 -11.78 9.49 22.74
CA LYS A 58 -12.92 9.93 21.94
C LYS A 58 -12.96 9.18 20.63
N LYS A 59 -14.17 8.72 20.25
CA LYS A 59 -14.47 8.38 18.85
C LYS A 59 -13.88 9.50 17.98
N PRO A 60 -12.98 9.18 17.04
CA PRO A 60 -12.31 10.19 16.24
C PRO A 60 -13.40 11.08 15.62
N GLN A 61 -13.30 12.38 15.81
CA GLN A 61 -14.19 13.40 15.25
C GLN A 61 -13.99 13.56 13.72
N PHE A 62 -13.55 12.49 13.06
CA PHE A 62 -13.36 12.31 11.61
C PHE A 62 -14.61 11.69 10.98
N ASP A 63 -15.79 12.03 11.50
CA ASP A 63 -17.04 11.54 10.92
C ASP A 63 -17.29 12.16 9.54
N LEU A 64 -16.77 13.34 9.22
CA LEU A 64 -16.91 13.94 7.89
C LEU A 64 -16.18 13.13 6.82
N ASP A 65 -14.87 12.88 6.98
CA ASP A 65 -14.10 12.06 6.03
C ASP A 65 -14.70 10.67 5.89
N ARG A 66 -15.09 10.05 7.02
CA ARG A 66 -15.71 8.72 7.02
C ARG A 66 -17.11 8.70 6.38
N THR A 67 -17.87 9.80 6.49
CA THR A 67 -19.18 9.94 5.86
C THR A 67 -19.06 10.24 4.38
N ILE A 68 -18.08 11.05 3.98
CA ILE A 68 -17.75 11.33 2.58
C ILE A 68 -17.28 10.04 1.91
N ASP A 69 -16.35 9.29 2.51
CA ASP A 69 -15.94 7.97 2.02
C ASP A 69 -17.13 7.01 1.94
N ARG A 70 -18.03 7.01 2.91
CA ARG A 70 -19.23 6.18 2.84
C ARG A 70 -20.15 6.58 1.69
N ILE A 71 -20.27 7.86 1.38
CA ILE A 71 -21.07 8.35 0.24
C ILE A 71 -20.37 7.97 -1.07
N VAL A 72 -19.08 8.25 -1.20
CA VAL A 72 -18.26 8.01 -2.40
C VAL A 72 -18.13 6.51 -2.70
N THR A 73 -17.89 5.68 -1.68
CA THR A 73 -17.70 4.23 -1.81
C THR A 73 -19.01 3.44 -1.73
N SER A 74 -20.16 4.06 -1.40
CA SER A 74 -21.41 3.32 -1.41
C SER A 74 -21.80 2.90 -2.82
N ARG A 75 -22.23 1.64 -2.96
CA ARG A 75 -22.58 1.03 -4.25
C ARG A 75 -23.72 1.75 -4.99
N LEU A 76 -24.57 2.47 -4.25
CA LEU A 76 -25.70 3.20 -4.81
C LEU A 76 -25.36 4.65 -5.18
N TRP A 77 -24.52 5.36 -4.40
CA TRP A 77 -24.12 6.74 -4.72
C TRP A 77 -22.90 6.85 -5.62
N GLY A 78 -22.07 5.79 -5.70
CA GLY A 78 -20.95 5.75 -6.62
C GLY A 78 -21.38 5.88 -8.09
N PHE A 79 -22.51 5.27 -8.48
CA PHE A 79 -22.99 5.33 -9.88
C PHE A 79 -23.49 6.73 -10.29
N PRO A 80 -24.37 7.41 -9.53
CA PRO A 80 -24.72 8.81 -9.79
C PRO A 80 -23.50 9.75 -9.80
N MET A 81 -22.56 9.57 -8.87
CA MET A 81 -21.38 10.43 -8.77
C MET A 81 -20.43 10.23 -9.96
N MET A 82 -20.26 8.99 -10.42
CA MET A 82 -19.50 8.69 -11.64
C MET A 82 -20.13 9.36 -12.87
N ILE A 83 -21.45 9.30 -13.03
CA ILE A 83 -22.14 9.97 -14.15
C ILE A 83 -21.95 11.49 -14.06
N LEU A 84 -22.15 12.07 -12.88
CA LEU A 84 -22.01 13.51 -12.68
C LEU A 84 -20.60 13.99 -13.05
N LEU A 85 -19.57 13.28 -12.58
CA LEU A 85 -18.18 13.62 -12.85
C LEU A 85 -17.84 13.45 -14.32
N PHE A 86 -18.33 12.39 -14.96
CA PHE A 86 -18.20 12.19 -16.40
C PHE A 86 -18.87 13.30 -17.20
N THR A 87 -20.13 13.63 -16.91
CA THR A 87 -20.87 14.74 -17.56
C THR A 87 -20.14 16.07 -17.37
N LEU A 88 -19.60 16.34 -16.19
CA LEU A 88 -18.83 17.55 -15.91
C LEU A 88 -17.55 17.62 -16.76
N VAL A 89 -16.78 16.54 -16.86
CA VAL A 89 -15.58 16.48 -17.69
C VAL A 89 -15.93 16.64 -19.18
N PHE A 90 -16.99 15.98 -19.66
CA PHE A 90 -17.45 16.14 -21.04
C PHE A 90 -17.93 17.57 -21.32
N TRP A 91 -18.67 18.18 -20.40
CA TRP A 91 -19.13 19.56 -20.51
C TRP A 91 -17.96 20.54 -20.64
N ILE A 92 -16.96 20.38 -19.76
CA ILE A 92 -15.74 21.20 -19.80
C ILE A 92 -14.99 20.99 -21.10
N THR A 93 -14.89 19.75 -21.60
CA THR A 93 -14.20 19.46 -22.87
C THR A 93 -14.92 20.08 -24.06
N ILE A 94 -16.25 19.93 -24.15
CA ILE A 94 -17.06 20.46 -25.25
C ILE A 94 -17.05 22.00 -25.23
N SER A 95 -17.32 22.60 -24.07
CA SER A 95 -17.30 24.07 -23.91
C SER A 95 -15.89 24.63 -24.09
N GLY A 96 -14.89 23.89 -23.59
CA GLY A 96 -13.48 24.22 -23.70
C GLY A 96 -12.98 24.15 -25.13
N ALA A 97 -13.50 23.26 -25.97
CA ALA A 97 -13.17 23.17 -27.39
C ALA A 97 -13.76 24.32 -28.23
N ASN A 98 -14.84 24.95 -27.77
CA ASN A 98 -15.47 26.07 -28.47
C ASN A 98 -14.56 27.32 -28.53
N VAL A 99 -13.70 27.50 -27.52
CA VAL A 99 -12.73 28.62 -27.46
C VAL A 99 -11.58 28.47 -28.49
N PRO A 100 -10.81 27.36 -28.52
CA PRO A 100 -9.75 27.15 -29.50
C PRO A 100 -10.29 26.96 -30.91
N SER A 101 -11.50 26.40 -31.11
CA SER A 101 -12.12 26.36 -32.44
C SER A 101 -12.42 27.76 -32.96
N GLY A 102 -12.84 28.68 -32.09
CA GLY A 102 -13.03 30.10 -32.43
C GLY A 102 -11.71 30.75 -32.86
N TRP A 103 -10.63 30.52 -32.13
CA TRP A 103 -9.30 31.04 -32.49
C TRP A 103 -8.79 30.48 -33.82
N LEU A 104 -8.98 29.18 -34.06
CA LEU A 104 -8.60 28.55 -35.32
C LEU A 104 -9.43 29.08 -36.48
N ALA A 105 -10.74 29.27 -36.29
CA ALA A 105 -11.61 29.88 -37.28
C ALA A 105 -11.16 31.30 -37.62
N THR A 106 -10.86 32.14 -36.62
CA THR A 106 -10.34 33.49 -36.87
C THR A 106 -9.00 33.47 -37.60
N LEU A 107 -8.06 32.62 -37.19
CA LEU A 107 -6.75 32.54 -37.85
C LEU A 107 -6.84 32.01 -39.29
N LEU A 108 -7.67 31.00 -39.55
CA LEU A 108 -7.71 30.35 -40.85
C LEU A 108 -8.71 31.00 -41.81
N VAL A 109 -9.89 31.36 -41.32
CA VAL A 109 -10.96 31.97 -42.12
C VAL A 109 -10.74 33.47 -42.23
N ASP A 110 -10.63 34.19 -41.12
CA ASP A 110 -10.57 35.66 -41.17
C ASP A 110 -9.21 36.17 -41.66
N MET A 111 -8.12 35.42 -41.45
CA MET A 111 -6.79 35.84 -41.93
C MET A 111 -6.37 35.09 -43.22
N GLY A 112 -6.63 33.79 -43.30
CA GLY A 112 -6.21 32.95 -44.45
C GLY A 112 -7.03 33.21 -45.73
N VAL A 113 -8.36 33.32 -45.64
CA VAL A 113 -9.21 33.56 -46.82
C VAL A 113 -8.91 34.90 -47.50
N PRO A 114 -8.80 36.05 -46.80
CA PRO A 114 -8.47 37.30 -47.47
C PRO A 114 -7.03 37.32 -48.02
N PHE A 115 -6.07 36.66 -47.36
CA PHE A 115 -4.72 36.49 -47.91
C PHE A 115 -4.73 35.72 -49.23
N LEU A 116 -5.47 34.61 -49.29
CA LEU A 116 -5.63 33.80 -50.50
C LEU A 116 -6.37 34.57 -51.61
N LYS A 117 -7.37 35.36 -51.26
CA LYS A 117 -8.06 36.27 -52.19
C LYS A 117 -7.13 37.35 -52.74
N GLY A 118 -6.25 37.91 -51.91
CA GLY A 118 -5.25 38.90 -52.35
C GLY A 118 -4.23 38.33 -53.34
N ILE A 119 -3.80 37.08 -53.13
CA ILE A 119 -2.91 36.35 -54.06
C ILE A 119 -3.66 35.94 -55.33
N SER A 120 -4.90 35.47 -55.21
CA SER A 120 -5.72 35.12 -56.37
C SER A 120 -6.00 36.33 -57.27
N ALA A 121 -6.27 37.49 -56.66
CA ALA A 121 -6.47 38.75 -57.37
C ALA A 121 -5.21 39.25 -58.08
N SER A 122 -4.01 39.01 -57.53
CA SER A 122 -2.75 39.39 -58.19
C SER A 122 -2.33 38.44 -59.32
N ILE A 123 -2.84 37.20 -59.32
CA ILE A 123 -2.60 36.19 -60.36
C ILE A 123 -3.69 36.23 -61.47
N GLY A 124 -4.74 37.03 -61.28
CA GLY A 124 -5.75 37.30 -62.32
C GLY A 124 -6.81 36.20 -62.49
N LEU A 125 -7.00 35.36 -61.47
CA LEU A 125 -8.06 34.34 -61.49
C LEU A 125 -9.43 34.97 -61.13
N PRO A 126 -10.49 34.72 -61.92
CA PRO A 126 -11.84 35.07 -61.51
C PRO A 126 -12.26 34.17 -60.35
N TRP A 127 -12.84 34.80 -59.32
CA TRP A 127 -13.31 34.18 -58.08
C TRP A 127 -14.44 33.17 -58.31
#